data_AF-A0A6V8KNZ0-F1
#
_entry.id   AF-A0A6V8KNZ0-F1
#
_cell.length_a   1.000
_cell.length_b   1.000
_cell.length_c   1.000
_cell.angle_alpha   90.00
_cell.angle_beta   90.00
_cell.angle_gamma   90.00
#
_symmetry.space_group_name_H-M   'P 1'
#
loop_
_entity.id
_entity.type
_entity.pdbx_description
1 polymer ?
#
loop_
_entity_poly.entity_id
_entity_poly.type
_entity_poly.pdbx_seq_one_letter_code
_entity_poly.pdbx_strand_id
1 'polypeptide(L)'
;MVAVAATGLVLAAAFVSDAPPGTRYAEEATWHGQLHDLGGGLTFLGLFGTCLATRRLATPPWGVVFAVIVALGFVTASAMAAASFAVNGPALPSGIAERVALLAGLAWLAFLAHRLSKGVDR
;
A
#
# COMPACT_ATOMS: atom_id res chain seq x y z
N MET A 1 14.13 0.57 -0.73
CA MET A 1 12.67 0.52 -0.92
C MET A 1 11.97 -0.30 0.16
N VAL A 2 12.46 -1.50 0.50
CA VAL A 2 11.91 -2.30 1.62
C VAL A 2 11.87 -1.54 2.94
N ALA A 3 12.97 -0.86 3.32
CA ALA A 3 13.02 -0.06 4.54
C ALA A 3 11.99 1.09 4.54
N VAL A 4 11.79 1.76 3.40
CA VAL A 4 10.77 2.81 3.24
C VAL A 4 9.37 2.22 3.43
N ALA A 5 9.10 1.07 2.82
CA ALA A 5 7.83 0.36 2.99
C ALA A 5 7.57 -0.01 4.45
N ALA A 6 8.58 -0.55 5.14
CA ALA A 6 8.49 -0.96 6.53
C ALA A 6 8.29 0.24 7.47
N THR A 7 9.06 1.31 7.31
CA THR A 7 8.90 2.54 8.11
C THR A 7 7.53 3.16 7.89
N GLY A 8 7.08 3.24 6.64
CA GLY A 8 5.73 3.72 6.32
C GLY A 8 4.66 2.86 6.99
N LEU A 9 4.82 1.54 6.96
CA LEU A 9 3.83 0.61 7.51
C LEU A 9 3.74 0.72 9.04
N VAL A 10 4.89 0.85 9.71
CA VAL A 10 4.93 1.09 11.16
C VAL A 10 4.27 2.42 11.50
N LEU A 11 4.54 3.48 10.74
CA LEU A 11 3.91 4.77 10.93
C LEU A 11 2.39 4.68 10.74
N ALA A 12 1.92 4.07 9.65
CA ALA A 12 0.49 3.88 9.39
C ALA A 12 -0.19 3.04 10.47
N ALA A 13 0.46 2.00 10.96
CA ALA A 13 -0.09 1.14 12.00
C ALA A 13 -0.14 1.81 13.39
N ALA A 14 0.71 2.81 13.64
CA ALA A 14 0.76 3.52 14.91
C ALA A 14 -0.37 4.55 15.08
N PHE A 15 -0.98 5.00 13.98
CA PHE A 15 -2.02 6.03 13.99
C PHE A 15 -3.34 5.51 13.42
N VAL A 16 -4.45 5.94 14.03
CA VAL A 16 -5.79 5.57 13.58
C VAL A 16 -6.14 6.31 12.29
N SER A 17 -6.54 5.55 11.28
CA SER A 17 -7.06 6.09 10.01
C SER A 17 -8.39 6.80 10.23
N ASP A 18 -8.60 7.90 9.51
CA ASP A 18 -9.90 8.57 9.43
C ASP A 18 -10.89 7.80 8.54
N ALA A 19 -10.45 6.76 7.84
CA ALA A 19 -11.27 5.85 7.05
C ALA A 19 -10.98 4.39 7.40
N PRO A 20 -11.54 3.87 8.51
CA PRO A 20 -11.49 2.46 8.81
C PRO A 20 -11.93 1.55 7.66
N PRO A 21 -11.60 0.26 7.73
CA PRO A 21 -11.79 -0.67 6.62
C PRO A 21 -13.26 -0.82 6.26
N GLY A 22 -13.60 -0.57 5.01
CA GLY A 22 -15.00 -0.67 4.55
C GLY A 22 -15.91 0.44 5.07
N THR A 23 -15.37 1.45 5.75
CA THR A 23 -16.11 2.65 6.17
C THR A 23 -15.79 3.83 5.27
N ARG A 24 -16.57 4.90 5.42
CA ARG A 24 -16.28 6.21 4.81
C ARG A 24 -15.16 6.94 5.56
N TYR A 25 -14.53 7.90 4.90
CA TYR A 25 -13.71 8.92 5.57
C TYR A 25 -14.57 9.73 6.55
N ALA A 26 -13.98 10.09 7.69
CA ALA A 26 -14.56 11.04 8.61
C ALA A 26 -14.78 12.40 7.91
N GLU A 27 -15.81 13.13 8.35
CA GLU A 27 -16.14 14.47 7.80
C GLU A 27 -15.06 15.51 8.15
N GLU A 28 -14.32 15.28 9.22
CA GLU A 28 -13.21 16.12 9.66
C GLU A 28 -11.91 15.30 9.63
N ALA A 29 -10.89 15.85 8.96
CA ALA A 29 -9.55 15.28 8.96
C ALA A 29 -8.89 15.50 10.32
N THR A 30 -8.37 14.43 10.91
CA THR A 30 -7.67 14.47 12.19
C THR A 30 -6.16 14.47 11.97
N TRP A 31 -5.39 15.00 12.94
CA TRP A 31 -3.93 15.00 12.86
C TRP A 31 -3.35 13.58 12.84
N HIS A 32 -4.00 12.61 13.53
CA HIS A 32 -3.56 11.22 13.53
C HIS A 32 -3.93 10.51 12.22
N GLY A 33 -5.08 10.83 11.62
CA GLY A 33 -5.43 10.36 10.27
C GLY A 33 -4.44 10.85 9.22
N GLN A 34 -4.01 12.10 9.28
CA GLN A 34 -2.97 12.63 8.39
C GLN A 34 -1.63 11.89 8.53
N LEU A 35 -1.23 11.55 9.76
CA LEU A 35 -0.02 10.74 9.99
C LEU A 35 -0.18 9.31 9.50
N HIS A 36 -1.37 8.73 9.65
CA HIS A 36 -1.71 7.43 9.07
C HIS A 36 -1.55 7.47 7.53
N ASP A 37 -2.12 8.48 6.87
CA ASP A 37 -2.09 8.63 5.42
C ASP A 37 -0.66 8.86 4.89
N LEU A 38 0.15 9.63 5.61
CA LEU A 38 1.58 9.78 5.30
C LEU A 38 2.31 8.43 5.37
N GLY A 39 2.04 7.65 6.43
CA GLY A 39 2.56 6.29 6.58
C GLY A 39 2.10 5.38 5.44
N GLY A 40 0.83 5.45 5.07
CA GLY A 40 0.24 4.73 3.94
C GLY A 40 0.97 5.06 2.63
N GLY A 41 1.12 6.35 2.32
CA GLY A 41 1.85 6.81 1.13
C GLY A 41 3.27 6.28 1.06
N LEU A 42 4.04 6.37 2.16
CA LEU A 42 5.39 5.81 2.25
C LEU A 42 5.40 4.28 2.06
N THR A 43 4.41 3.59 2.64
CA THR A 43 4.25 2.13 2.49
C THR A 43 4.07 1.75 1.03
N PHE A 44 3.10 2.34 0.34
CA PHE A 44 2.75 1.97 -1.03
C PHE A 44 3.85 2.37 -2.03
N LEU A 45 4.47 3.54 -1.87
CA LEU A 45 5.63 3.93 -2.67
C LEU A 45 6.82 2.97 -2.45
N GLY A 46 7.07 2.60 -1.19
CA GLY A 46 8.09 1.63 -0.83
C GLY A 46 7.84 0.24 -1.42
N LEU A 47 6.60 -0.26 -1.37
CA LEU A 47 6.21 -1.55 -1.95
C LEU A 47 6.29 -1.54 -3.48
N PHE A 48 5.79 -0.49 -4.12
CA PHE A 48 5.91 -0.29 -5.57
C PHE A 48 7.37 -0.31 -6.02
N GLY A 49 8.21 0.52 -5.38
CA GLY A 49 9.63 0.58 -5.67
C GLY A 49 10.33 -0.75 -5.41
N THR A 50 9.93 -1.48 -4.37
CA THR A 50 10.47 -2.81 -4.06
C THR A 50 10.15 -3.81 -5.16
N CYS A 51 8.90 -3.87 -5.61
CA CYS A 51 8.48 -4.76 -6.70
C CYS A 51 9.31 -4.54 -7.97
N LEU A 52 9.49 -3.28 -8.37
CA LEU A 52 10.29 -2.94 -9.55
C LEU A 52 11.79 -3.20 -9.37
N ALA A 53 12.35 -2.82 -8.22
CA ALA A 53 13.79 -2.97 -7.94
C ALA A 53 14.21 -4.44 -7.85
N THR A 54 13.32 -5.31 -7.36
CA THR A 54 13.65 -6.73 -7.10
C THR A 54 13.10 -7.68 -8.17
N ARG A 55 12.37 -7.18 -9.19
CA ARG A 55 11.77 -8.02 -10.25
C ARG A 55 12.73 -9.00 -10.90
N ARG A 56 13.99 -8.59 -11.09
CA ARG A 56 15.03 -9.41 -11.74
C ARG A 56 15.59 -10.52 -10.85
N LEU A 57 15.40 -10.43 -9.54
CA LEU A 57 15.90 -11.42 -8.58
C LEU A 57 15.03 -12.67 -8.49
N ALA A 58 13.81 -12.64 -9.03
CA ALA A 58 12.89 -13.77 -8.95
C ALA A 58 12.26 -14.08 -10.31
N THR A 59 11.34 -13.23 -10.79
CA THR A 59 10.66 -13.41 -12.07
C THR A 59 10.26 -12.03 -12.62
N PRO A 60 10.95 -11.50 -13.65
CA PRO A 60 10.76 -10.13 -14.12
C PRO A 60 9.32 -9.70 -14.43
N PRO A 61 8.48 -10.50 -15.14
CA PRO A 61 7.12 -10.07 -15.46
C PRO A 61 6.25 -9.93 -14.22
N TRP A 62 6.38 -10.85 -13.25
CA TRP A 62 5.58 -10.82 -12.03
C TRP A 62 5.91 -9.61 -11.16
N GLY A 63 7.17 -9.21 -11.04
CA GLY A 63 7.51 -7.99 -10.29
C GLY A 63 6.87 -6.73 -10.88
N VAL A 64 6.67 -6.67 -12.20
CA VAL A 64 5.92 -5.57 -12.85
C VAL A 64 4.43 -5.68 -12.55
N VAL A 65 3.84 -6.88 -12.66
CA VAL A 65 2.41 -7.12 -12.34
C VAL A 65 2.09 -6.67 -10.91
N PHE A 66 2.88 -7.10 -9.93
CA PHE A 66 2.69 -6.70 -8.53
C PHE A 66 2.88 -5.19 -8.33
N ALA A 67 3.86 -4.57 -8.99
CA ALA A 67 4.02 -3.11 -8.97
C ALA A 67 2.78 -2.39 -9.52
N VAL A 68 2.22 -2.86 -10.63
CA VAL A 68 1.00 -2.30 -11.23
C VAL A 68 -0.19 -2.45 -10.29
N ILE A 69 -0.37 -3.62 -9.65
CA ILE A 69 -1.46 -3.83 -8.68
C ILE A 69 -1.32 -2.88 -7.49
N VAL A 70 -0.11 -2.73 -6.94
CA VAL A 70 0.16 -1.78 -5.84
C VAL A 70 -0.16 -0.35 -6.26
N ALA A 71 0.31 0.08 -7.43
CA ALA A 71 0.09 1.42 -7.95
C ALA A 71 -1.40 1.70 -8.19
N LEU A 72 -2.10 0.80 -8.88
CA LEU A 72 -3.52 0.95 -9.17
C LEU A 72 -4.34 0.96 -7.88
N GLY A 73 -4.09 0.04 -6.94
CA GLY A 73 -4.85 0.02 -5.69
C GLY A 73 -4.65 1.29 -4.87
N PHE A 74 -3.42 1.83 -4.79
CA PHE A 74 -3.16 3.10 -4.11
C PHE A 74 -3.80 4.30 -4.82
N VAL A 75 -3.71 4.39 -6.14
CA VAL A 75 -4.34 5.46 -6.94
C VAL A 75 -5.86 5.40 -6.81
N THR A 76 -6.45 4.20 -6.90
CA THR A 76 -7.89 4.00 -6.72
C THR A 76 -8.34 4.38 -5.31
N ALA A 77 -7.61 3.96 -4.28
CA ALA A 77 -7.90 4.35 -2.90
C ALA A 77 -7.86 5.87 -2.71
N SER A 78 -6.80 6.51 -3.21
CA SER A 78 -6.62 7.97 -3.15
C SER A 78 -7.74 8.71 -3.90
N ALA A 79 -8.14 8.21 -5.07
CA ALA A 79 -9.24 8.79 -5.84
C ALA A 79 -10.59 8.65 -5.12
N MET A 80 -10.86 7.49 -4.50
CA MET A 80 -12.07 7.27 -3.69
C MET A 80 -12.09 8.16 -2.45
N ALA A 81 -10.94 8.35 -1.80
CA ALA A 81 -10.78 9.27 -0.67
C ALA A 81 -11.07 10.72 -1.11
N ALA A 82 -10.43 11.18 -2.19
CA ALA A 82 -10.63 12.52 -2.73
C ALA A 82 -12.09 12.78 -3.13
N ALA A 83 -12.76 11.80 -3.76
CA ALA A 83 -14.17 11.90 -4.10
C ALA A 83 -15.08 11.99 -2.86
N SER A 84 -14.70 11.35 -1.75
CA SER A 84 -15.44 11.40 -0.48
C SER A 84 -15.33 12.77 0.22
N PHE A 85 -14.27 13.54 -0.04
CA PHE A 85 -14.10 14.91 0.47
C PHE A 85 -14.82 15.98 -0.36
N ALA A 86 -15.34 15.66 -1.55
CA ALA A 86 -16.09 16.60 -2.35
C ALA A 86 -17.41 16.99 -1.65
N VAL A 87 -17.88 18.23 -1.86
CA VAL A 87 -19.19 18.66 -1.38
C VAL A 87 -20.26 17.78 -2.04
N ASN A 88 -21.04 17.04 -1.24
CA ASN A 88 -21.96 15.97 -1.67
C ASN A 88 -21.29 14.75 -2.33
N GLY A 89 -20.03 14.46 -1.97
CA GLY A 89 -19.28 13.32 -2.45
C GLY A 89 -19.91 11.97 -2.04
N PRO A 90 -19.83 10.93 -2.89
CA PRO A 90 -20.28 9.60 -2.52
C PRO A 90 -19.39 9.01 -1.42
N ALA A 91 -19.99 8.31 -0.46
CA ALA A 91 -19.26 7.53 0.52
C ALA A 91 -18.65 6.29 -0.16
N LEU A 92 -17.32 6.27 -0.32
CA LEU A 92 -16.62 5.19 -1.01
C LEU A 92 -15.65 4.45 -0.08
N PRO A 93 -15.62 3.10 -0.09
CA PRO A 93 -14.77 2.31 0.80
C PRO A 93 -13.31 2.22 0.31
N SER A 94 -12.58 3.34 0.37
CA SER A 94 -11.18 3.47 -0.10
C SER A 94 -10.25 2.39 0.47
N GLY A 95 -10.44 2.04 1.75
CA GLY A 95 -9.59 1.09 2.46
C GLY A 95 -9.62 -0.34 1.91
N ILE A 96 -10.56 -0.69 1.03
CA ILE A 96 -10.55 -1.99 0.33
C ILE A 96 -9.46 -2.02 -0.74
N ALA A 97 -9.35 -0.95 -1.54
CA ALA A 97 -8.34 -0.85 -2.59
C ALA A 97 -6.92 -0.84 -2.00
N GLU A 98 -6.73 -0.17 -0.86
CA GLU A 98 -5.48 -0.18 -0.09
C GLU A 98 -5.08 -1.58 0.36
N ARG A 99 -6.04 -2.39 0.84
CA ARG A 99 -5.78 -3.78 1.27
C ARG A 99 -5.32 -4.65 0.12
N VAL A 100 -5.96 -4.53 -1.04
CA VAL A 100 -5.56 -5.27 -2.23
C VAL A 100 -4.13 -4.91 -2.63
N ALA A 101 -3.80 -3.61 -2.66
CA ALA A 101 -2.44 -3.14 -2.91
C ALA A 101 -1.43 -3.66 -1.87
N LEU A 102 -1.79 -3.59 -0.58
CA LEU A 102 -0.93 -4.01 0.51
C LEU A 102 -0.64 -5.51 0.45
N LEU A 103 -1.68 -6.33 0.29
CA LEU A 103 -1.56 -7.78 0.17
C LEU A 103 -0.73 -8.17 -1.06
N ALA A 104 -0.90 -7.48 -2.18
CA ALA A 104 -0.09 -7.70 -3.37
C ALA A 104 1.40 -7.42 -3.11
N GLY A 105 1.73 -6.26 -2.53
CA GLY A 105 3.11 -5.91 -2.21
C GLY A 105 3.76 -6.86 -1.19
N LEU A 106 3.01 -7.26 -0.15
CA LEU A 106 3.47 -8.23 0.84
C LEU A 106 3.63 -9.63 0.24
N ALA A 107 2.74 -10.07 -0.65
CA ALA A 107 2.87 -11.35 -1.35
C ALA A 107 4.13 -11.39 -2.21
N TRP A 108 4.48 -10.29 -2.90
CA TRP A 108 5.73 -10.20 -3.62
C TRP A 108 6.95 -10.30 -2.69
N LEU A 109 6.93 -9.60 -1.55
CA LEU A 109 8.00 -9.69 -0.54
C LEU A 109 8.17 -11.11 0.01
N ALA A 110 7.06 -11.78 0.35
CA ALA A 110 7.09 -13.15 0.84
C ALA A 110 7.64 -14.13 -0.21
N PHE A 111 7.20 -13.97 -1.47
CA PHE A 111 7.73 -14.73 -2.60
C PHE A 111 9.23 -14.50 -2.80
N LEU A 112 9.68 -13.25 -2.75
CA LEU A 112 11.10 -12.90 -2.87
C LEU A 112 11.92 -13.52 -1.73
N ALA A 113 11.46 -13.41 -0.49
CA ALA A 113 12.12 -14.01 0.67
C ALA A 113 12.26 -15.53 0.52
N HIS A 114 11.20 -16.21 0.09
CA HIS A 114 11.20 -17.66 -0.17
C HIS A 114 12.13 -18.06 -1.33
N ARG A 115 12.24 -17.22 -2.37
CA ARG A 115 13.15 -17.48 -3.49
C ARG A 115 14.60 -17.32 -3.08
N LEU A 116 14.90 -16.30 -2.28
CA LEU A 116 16.25 -16.03 -1.79
C LEU A 116 16.70 -17.08 -0.77
N SER A 117 15.82 -17.55 0.14
CA SER A 117 16.18 -18.61 1.09
C SER A 117 16.60 -19.90 0.38
N LYS A 118 15.87 -20.32 -0.65
CA LYS A 118 16.24 -21.47 -1.49
C LYS A 118 17.54 -21.31 -2.28
N GLY A 119 18.01 -20.07 -2.46
CA GLY A 119 19.26 -19.77 -3.13
C GLY A 119 20.48 -19.81 -2.20
N VAL A 120 20.28 -19.68 -0.89
CA VAL A 120 21.34 -19.73 0.13
C VAL A 120 21.75 -21.17 0.45
N ASP A 121 20.85 -22.14 0.25
CA ASP A 121 21.09 -23.57 0.49
C ASP A 121 21.76 -24.29 -0.71
N ARG A 122 22.28 -23.55 -1.71
CA ARG A 122 22.98 -24.08 -2.89
C ARG A 122 24.38 -23.51 -2.99
#